data_AF-A0A6V7HX86-F1
#
_entry.id   AF-A0A6V7HX86-F1
#
_cell.length_a   1.000
_cell.length_b   1.000
_cell.length_c   1.000
_cell.angle_alpha   90.00
_cell.angle_beta   90.00
_cell.angle_gamma   90.00
#
_symmetry.space_group_name_H-M   'P 1'
#
loop_
_entity.id
_entity.type
_entity.pdbx_description
1 polymer ?
#
loop_
_entity_poly.entity_id
_entity_poly.type
_entity_poly.pdbx_seq_one_letter_code
_entity_poly.pdbx_strand_id
1 'polypeptide(L)'
;IVESKEAQSILARYERFLEMLDAREKTLFAEWSDAVPSIVEFGLQRTLLTRDRGSILLMVNFDHELLAVLKDVTYLQQVAHEDIPQVATE
;
A
#
# COMPACT_ATOMS: atom_id res chain seq x y z
N ILE A 1 39.03 -1.92 -9.09
CA ILE A 1 38.57 -0.82 -8.21
C ILE A 1 37.50 -1.36 -7.25
N VAL A 2 37.91 -2.18 -6.28
CA VAL A 2 37.32 -2.44 -4.94
C VAL A 2 38.36 -3.29 -4.18
N GLU A 3 39.54 -2.73 -3.91
CA GLU A 3 40.64 -3.53 -3.34
C GLU A 3 40.98 -3.18 -1.88
N SER A 4 40.56 -2.00 -1.39
CA SER A 4 40.77 -1.65 0.01
C SER A 4 39.77 -2.35 0.92
N LYS A 5 40.20 -2.67 2.15
CA LYS A 5 39.34 -3.29 3.17
C LYS A 5 38.16 -2.39 3.54
N GLU A 6 38.37 -1.08 3.50
CA GLU A 6 37.35 -0.07 3.75
C GLU A 6 36.27 -0.11 2.66
N ALA A 7 36.66 -0.21 1.39
CA ALA A 7 35.71 -0.30 0.28
C ALA A 7 34.86 -1.57 0.37
N GLN A 8 35.48 -2.71 0.69
CA GLN A 8 34.76 -3.99 0.89
C GLN A 8 33.79 -3.92 2.07
N SER A 9 34.19 -3.29 3.18
CA SER A 9 33.33 -3.09 4.35
C SER A 9 32.11 -2.20 4.04
N ILE A 10 32.31 -1.13 3.27
CA ILE A 10 31.20 -0.25 2.84
C ILE A 10 30.23 -1.00 1.94
N LEU A 11 30.73 -1.78 0.98
CA LEU A 11 29.86 -2.58 0.09
C LEU A 11 29.08 -3.63 0.86
N ALA A 12 29.71 -4.38 1.77
CA ALA A 12 29.02 -5.37 2.58
C ALA A 12 27.92 -4.74 3.46
N ARG A 13 28.11 -3.51 3.95
CA ARG A 13 27.08 -2.78 4.69
C ARG A 13 25.94 -2.31 3.79
N TYR A 14 26.27 -1.87 2.58
CA TYR A 14 25.28 -1.45 1.59
C TYR A 14 24.40 -2.63 1.15
N GLU A 15 24.99 -3.78 0.83
CA GLU A 15 24.26 -5.00 0.47
C GLU A 15 23.33 -5.44 1.61
N ARG A 16 23.86 -5.51 2.84
CA ARG A 16 23.03 -5.83 4.02
C ARG A 16 21.87 -4.86 4.22
N PHE A 17 22.10 -3.56 3.94
CA PHE A 17 21.04 -2.57 4.06
C PHE A 17 19.95 -2.77 3.00
N LEU A 18 20.32 -3.10 1.76
CA LEU A 18 19.36 -3.46 0.71
C LEU A 18 18.54 -4.70 1.08
N GLU A 19 19.17 -5.74 1.62
CA GLU A 19 18.47 -6.94 2.10
C GLU A 19 17.46 -6.61 3.21
N MET A 20 17.83 -5.72 4.13
CA MET A 20 16.91 -5.26 5.18
C MET A 20 15.74 -4.46 4.63
N LEU A 21 15.96 -3.63 3.61
CA LEU A 21 14.89 -2.89 2.95
C LEU A 21 13.92 -3.81 2.22
N ASP A 22 14.43 -4.77 1.44
CA ASP A 22 13.62 -5.76 0.72
C ASP A 22 12.79 -6.62 1.69
N ALA A 23 13.40 -7.09 2.78
CA ALA A 23 12.68 -7.84 3.80
C ALA A 23 11.58 -7.00 4.48
N ARG A 24 11.86 -5.71 4.72
CA ARG A 24 10.89 -4.79 5.33
C ARG A 24 9.73 -4.48 4.40
N GLU A 25 10.01 -4.25 3.12
CA GLU A 25 9.01 -4.02 2.08
C GLU A 25 8.06 -5.21 1.96
N LYS A 26 8.59 -6.43 1.87
CA LYS A 26 7.80 -7.66 1.84
C LYS A 26 6.91 -7.82 3.06
N THR A 27 7.44 -7.50 4.24
CA THR A 27 6.66 -7.55 5.49
C THR A 27 5.51 -6.54 5.48
N LEU A 28 5.79 -5.29 5.08
CA LEU A 28 4.75 -4.25 4.97
C LEU A 28 3.67 -4.63 3.96
N PHE A 29 4.06 -5.17 2.81
CA PHE A 29 3.14 -5.58 1.78
C PHE A 29 2.25 -6.74 2.24
N ALA A 30 2.81 -7.72 2.94
CA ALA A 30 2.04 -8.84 3.50
C ALA A 30 1.03 -8.36 4.55
N GLU A 31 1.46 -7.52 5.50
CA GLU A 31 0.59 -6.93 6.51
C GLU A 31 -0.56 -6.12 5.89
N TRP A 32 -0.26 -5.33 4.87
CA TRP A 32 -1.26 -4.57 4.12
C TRP A 32 -2.22 -5.48 3.36
N SER A 33 -1.70 -6.48 2.64
CA SER A 33 -2.49 -7.42 1.83
C SER A 33 -3.48 -8.24 2.68
N ASP A 34 -3.09 -8.58 3.91
CA ASP A 34 -3.96 -9.28 4.86
C ASP A 34 -5.10 -8.38 5.38
N ALA A 35 -4.84 -7.08 5.55
CA ALA A 35 -5.82 -6.13 6.09
C ALA A 35 -6.84 -5.65 5.06
N VAL A 36 -6.39 -5.39 3.82
CA VAL A 36 -7.18 -4.80 2.72
C VAL A 36 -8.54 -5.46 2.48
N PRO A 37 -8.67 -6.79 2.39
CA PRO A 37 -9.95 -7.43 2.10
C PRO A 37 -11.07 -7.03 3.07
N SER A 38 -10.75 -6.99 4.37
CA SER A 38 -11.72 -6.63 5.41
C SER A 38 -12.14 -5.16 5.34
N ILE A 39 -11.21 -4.25 5.06
CA ILE A 39 -11.46 -2.82 4.91
C ILE A 39 -12.35 -2.57 3.69
N VAL A 40 -12.06 -3.23 2.57
CA VAL A 40 -12.83 -3.11 1.33
C VAL A 40 -14.24 -3.69 1.52
N GLU A 41 -14.36 -4.90 2.06
CA GLU A 41 -15.66 -5.54 2.29
C GLU A 41 -16.57 -4.69 3.17
N PHE A 42 -16.07 -4.22 4.32
CA PHE A 42 -16.86 -3.38 5.23
C PHE A 42 -17.13 -1.99 4.65
N GLY A 43 -16.13 -1.36 4.04
CA GLY A 43 -16.24 -0.02 3.50
C GLY A 43 -17.22 0.08 2.34
N LEU A 44 -17.20 -0.89 1.41
CA LEU A 44 -18.08 -0.92 0.24
C LEU A 44 -19.51 -1.37 0.56
N GLN A 45 -19.73 -2.07 1.68
CA GLN A 45 -21.08 -2.40 2.16
C GLN A 45 -21.86 -1.17 2.64
N ARG A 46 -21.19 -0.05 2.92
CA ARG A 46 -21.84 1.20 3.33
C ARG A 46 -22.33 1.97 2.11
N THR A 47 -23.40 2.75 2.25
CA THR A 47 -23.89 3.60 1.16
C THR A 47 -22.79 4.59 0.75
N LEU A 48 -22.22 4.41 -0.45
CA LEU A 48 -21.07 5.19 -0.93
C LEU A 48 -21.41 6.64 -1.29
N LEU A 49 -22.69 6.92 -1.49
CA LEU A 49 -23.19 8.27 -1.74
C LEU A 49 -24.12 8.68 -0.61
N THR A 50 -23.83 9.83 -0.01
CA THR A 50 -24.68 10.48 0.96
C THR A 50 -25.08 11.86 0.45
N ARG A 51 -26.22 12.36 0.93
CA ARG A 51 -26.64 13.73 0.62
C ARG A 51 -26.21 14.62 1.77
N ASP A 52 -25.47 15.67 1.44
CA ASP A 52 -25.15 16.68 2.43
C ASP A 52 -26.44 17.41 2.85
N ARG A 53 -26.70 17.46 4.16
CA ARG A 53 -27.94 18.04 4.71
C ARG A 53 -27.96 19.56 4.59
N GLY A 54 -26.79 20.21 4.47
CA GLY A 54 -26.68 21.67 4.33
C GLY A 54 -26.76 22.14 2.88
N SER A 55 -25.92 21.59 2.01
CA SER A 55 -25.80 22.01 0.60
C SER A 55 -26.74 21.28 -0.36
N ILE A 56 -27.38 20.19 0.07
CA ILE A 56 -28.29 19.36 -0.73
C ILE A 56 -27.57 18.61 -1.87
N LEU A 57 -26.24 18.75 -1.98
CA LEU A 57 -25.39 18.09 -2.96
C LEU A 57 -25.09 16.63 -2.57
N LEU A 58 -24.71 15.83 -3.58
CA LEU A 58 -24.20 14.48 -3.36
C LEU A 58 -22.74 14.55 -2.88
N MET A 59 -22.42 13.78 -1.85
CA MET A 59 -21.09 13.60 -1.31
C MET A 59 -20.75 12.11 -1.28
N VAL A 60 -19.46 11.81 -1.42
CA VAL A 60 -18.95 10.45 -1.29
C VAL A 60 -18.73 10.13 0.19
N ASN A 61 -19.18 8.95 0.63
CA ASN A 61 -19.15 8.49 2.00
C ASN A 61 -18.07 7.40 2.21
N PHE A 62 -16.90 7.62 1.62
CA PHE A 62 -15.73 6.81 1.93
C PHE A 62 -15.20 7.22 3.30
N ASP A 63 -15.09 6.28 4.21
CA ASP A 63 -14.26 6.50 5.39
C ASP A 63 -12.79 6.61 5.01
N HIS A 64 -12.01 7.12 5.95
CA HIS A 64 -10.60 7.40 5.73
C HIS A 64 -9.79 6.14 5.38
N GLU A 65 -10.17 4.98 5.94
CA GLU A 65 -9.46 3.72 5.72
C GLU A 65 -9.73 3.19 4.30
N LEU A 66 -10.99 3.16 3.86
CA LEU A 66 -11.33 2.76 2.49
C LEU A 66 -10.68 3.69 1.46
N LEU A 67 -10.68 5.00 1.70
CA LEU A 67 -10.06 5.96 0.79
C LEU A 67 -8.53 5.74 0.70
N ALA A 68 -7.88 5.39 1.80
CA ALA A 68 -6.44 5.07 1.81
C ALA A 68 -6.16 3.83 0.97
N VAL A 69 -6.91 2.75 1.18
CA VAL A 69 -6.77 1.51 0.40
C VAL A 69 -6.96 1.76 -1.10
N LEU A 70 -7.97 2.53 -1.50
CA LEU A 70 -8.19 2.85 -2.92
C LEU A 70 -7.02 3.61 -3.55
N LYS A 71 -6.37 4.52 -2.79
CA LYS A 71 -5.17 5.22 -3.23
C LYS A 71 -3.97 4.28 -3.33
N ASP A 72 -3.80 3.39 -2.35
CA ASP A 72 -2.71 2.43 -2.33
C ASP A 72 -2.80 1.46 -3.51
N VAL A 73 -3.99 0.93 -3.80
CA VAL A 73 -4.26 0.12 -4.99
C VAL A 73 -3.90 0.88 -6.26
N THR A 74 -4.36 2.13 -6.38
CA THR A 74 -4.07 2.97 -7.55
C THR A 74 -2.55 3.14 -7.73
N TYR A 75 -1.82 3.36 -6.63
CA TYR A 75 -0.37 3.48 -6.65
C TYR A 75 0.30 2.16 -7.06
N LEU A 76 -0.09 1.03 -6.44
CA LEU A 76 0.47 -0.30 -6.72
C LEU A 76 0.25 -0.73 -8.17
N GLN A 77 -0.91 -0.41 -8.73
CA GLN A 77 -1.20 -0.62 -10.16
C GLN A 77 -0.27 0.20 -11.06
N GLN A 78 0.07 1.43 -10.69
CA GLN A 78 0.97 2.30 -11.46
C GLN A 78 2.42 1.82 -11.44
N VAL A 79 2.87 1.24 -10.32
CA VAL A 79 4.24 0.70 -10.19
C VAL A 79 4.37 -0.74 -10.68
N ALA A 80 3.31 -1.32 -11.25
CA ALA A 80 3.25 -2.70 -11.76
C ALA A 80 3.71 -3.73 -10.71
N HIS A 81 3.34 -3.51 -9.45
CA HIS A 81 3.62 -4.50 -8.40
C HIS A 81 2.77 -5.75 -8.67
N GLU A 82 3.43 -6.89 -8.87
CA GLU A 82 2.76 -8.19 -8.98
C GLU A 82 2.25 -8.57 -7.57
N ASP A 83 1.09 -9.24 -7.45
CA ASP A 83 0.44 -9.69 -6.20
C ASP A 83 -0.52 -8.72 -5.46
N ILE A 84 -1.12 -7.73 -6.12
CA ILE A 84 -2.22 -6.96 -5.52
C ILE A 84 -3.42 -7.89 -5.24
N PRO A 85 -4.02 -7.90 -4.03
CA PRO A 85 -5.19 -8.73 -3.73
C PRO A 85 -6.34 -8.48 -4.72
N GLN A 86 -6.93 -9.55 -5.27
CA GLN A 86 -8.01 -9.44 -6.29
C GLN A 86 -9.18 -8.56 -5.84
N VAL A 87 -9.59 -8.68 -4.57
CA VAL A 87 -10.65 -7.86 -3.96
C VAL A 87 -10.39 -6.37 -4.01
N ALA A 88 -9.12 -5.97 -4.14
CA ALA A 88 -8.72 -4.58 -4.24
C ALA A 88 -8.73 -4.07 -5.69
N THR A 89 -8.79 -4.98 -6.68
CA THR A 89 -8.74 -4.66 -8.12
C THR A 89 -10.08 -4.84 -8.85
N GLU A 90 -11.06 -5.50 -8.25
CA GLU A 90 -12.43 -5.67 -8.76
C GLU A 90 -13.36 -4.52 -8.33
#